data_AF-A0A2V6SSG7-F1
#
_entry.id   AF-A0A2V6SSG7-F1
#
_cell.length_a   1.000
_cell.length_b   1.000
_cell.length_c   1.000
_cell.angle_alpha   90.00
_cell.angle_beta   90.00
_cell.angle_gamma   90.00
#
_symmetry.space_group_name_H-M   'P 1'
#
loop_
_entity.id
_entity.type
_entity.pdbx_description
1 polymer ?
#
loop_
_entity_poly.entity_id
_entity_poly.type
_entity_poly.pdbx_seq_one_letter_code
_entity_poly.pdbx_strand_id
1 'polypeptide(L)'
;MRTIFPSQPSCRDEVEHTYLLLEENFDALYQYCLTSEQKKQLSDTHSAARYALWKVGQQVRPDGSGAGAAASQDLKIANMQLNTRLKNLEDIGAFLSLAEEAVRLATSLAPPSADA
;
A
#
# COMPACT_ATOMS: atom_id res chain seq x y z
N MET A 1 -31.86 4.83 18.77
CA MET A 1 -30.44 5.23 18.90
C MET A 1 -29.64 4.36 17.93
N ARG A 2 -29.27 4.88 16.74
CA ARG A 2 -28.41 4.15 15.80
C ARG A 2 -26.97 4.35 16.26
N THR A 3 -26.34 3.29 16.74
CA THR A 3 -24.89 3.25 16.95
C THR A 3 -24.22 3.35 15.58
N ILE A 4 -23.61 4.52 15.32
CA ILE A 4 -22.70 4.69 14.20
C ILE A 4 -21.42 3.95 14.61
N PHE A 5 -21.31 2.68 14.22
CA PHE A 5 -20.01 2.01 14.28
C PHE A 5 -19.10 2.77 13.30
N PRO A 6 -17.87 3.17 13.69
CA PRO A 6 -16.92 3.65 12.71
C PRO A 6 -16.75 2.52 11.70
N SER A 7 -17.16 2.77 10.46
CA SER A 7 -16.87 1.90 9.33
C SER A 7 -15.37 1.69 9.32
N GLN A 8 -14.92 0.48 9.62
CA GLN A 8 -13.51 0.14 9.44
C GLN A 8 -13.15 0.51 8.00
N PRO A 9 -11.99 1.16 7.77
CA PRO A 9 -11.54 1.42 6.42
C PRO A 9 -11.60 0.10 5.65
N SER A 10 -12.25 0.15 4.49
CA SER A 10 -12.36 -1.00 3.63
C SER A 10 -10.96 -1.40 3.17
N CYS A 11 -10.76 -2.67 2.84
CA CYS A 11 -9.51 -3.15 2.24
C CYS A 11 -9.01 -2.23 1.09
N ARG A 12 -9.95 -1.71 0.29
CA ARG A 12 -9.68 -0.72 -0.76
C ARG A 12 -9.07 0.57 -0.24
N ASP A 13 -9.55 1.09 0.89
CA ASP A 13 -9.06 2.34 1.46
C ASP A 13 -7.60 2.21 1.93
N GLU A 14 -7.21 1.06 2.48
CA GLU A 14 -5.81 0.82 2.88
C GLU A 14 -4.89 0.67 1.67
N VAL A 15 -5.35 0.02 0.60
CA VAL A 15 -4.61 -0.09 -0.68
C VAL A 15 -4.45 1.28 -1.35
N GLU A 16 -5.52 2.09 -1.35
CA GLU A 16 -5.49 3.46 -1.85
C GLU A 16 -4.54 4.33 -1.02
N HIS A 17 -4.56 4.19 0.31
CA HIS A 17 -3.66 4.90 1.20
C HIS A 17 -2.19 4.58 0.91
N THR A 18 -1.84 3.30 0.71
CA THR A 18 -0.46 2.90 0.33
C THR A 18 -0.03 3.55 -0.98
N TYR A 19 -0.89 3.54 -2.00
CA TYR A 19 -0.60 4.18 -3.28
C TYR A 19 -0.41 5.70 -3.11
N LEU A 20 -1.30 6.39 -2.41
CA LEU A 20 -1.23 7.83 -2.21
C LEU A 20 0.03 8.24 -1.43
N LEU A 21 0.43 7.49 -0.38
CA LEU A 21 1.68 7.74 0.33
C LEU A 21 2.89 7.70 -0.61
N LEU A 22 2.91 6.78 -1.56
CA LEU A 22 4.00 6.66 -2.54
C LEU A 22 3.90 7.73 -3.63
N GLU A 23 2.71 8.00 -4.16
CA GLU A 23 2.47 8.99 -5.22
C GLU A 23 2.81 10.41 -4.74
N GLU A 24 2.26 10.83 -3.59
CA GLU A 24 2.42 12.20 -3.07
C GLU A 24 3.87 12.51 -2.67
N ASN A 25 4.65 11.48 -2.33
CA ASN A 25 6.03 11.63 -1.89
C ASN A 25 7.05 11.15 -2.94
N PHE A 26 6.60 10.73 -4.14
CA PHE A 26 7.46 10.05 -5.10
C PHE A 26 8.70 10.88 -5.45
N ASP A 27 8.51 12.14 -5.83
CA ASP A 27 9.61 13.02 -6.23
C ASP A 27 10.61 13.22 -5.10
N ALA A 28 10.12 13.45 -3.87
CA ALA A 28 10.98 13.60 -2.70
C ALA A 28 11.78 12.33 -2.43
N LEU A 29 11.11 11.17 -2.37
CA LEU A 29 11.74 9.86 -2.19
C LEU A 29 12.78 9.57 -3.28
N TYR A 30 12.48 9.94 -4.53
CA TYR A 30 13.38 9.75 -5.66
C TYR A 30 14.67 10.58 -5.53
N GLN A 31 14.58 11.80 -4.99
CA GLN A 31 15.77 12.63 -4.69
C GLN A 31 16.59 12.06 -3.53
N TYR A 32 15.95 11.43 -2.54
CA TYR A 32 16.64 10.78 -1.42
C TYR A 32 17.33 9.46 -1.80
N CYS A 33 16.93 8.83 -2.90
CA CYS A 33 17.60 7.63 -3.40
C CYS A 33 19.02 7.94 -3.90
N LEU A 34 20.01 7.29 -3.29
CA LEU A 34 21.43 7.51 -3.56
C LEU A 34 21.96 6.67 -4.73
N THR A 35 21.30 5.55 -5.02
CA THR A 35 21.71 4.62 -6.07
C THR A 35 20.64 4.46 -7.15
N SER A 36 21.05 4.05 -8.35
CA SER A 36 20.14 3.69 -9.44
C SER A 36 19.23 2.51 -9.06
N GLU A 37 19.73 1.58 -8.24
CA GLU A 37 18.97 0.44 -7.74
C GLU A 37 17.83 0.88 -6.82
N GLN A 38 18.08 1.81 -5.89
CA GLN A 38 17.04 2.38 -5.02
C GLN A 38 15.97 3.13 -5.84
N LYS A 39 16.38 3.91 -6.84
CA LYS A 39 15.45 4.61 -7.74
C LYS A 39 14.57 3.64 -8.54
N LYS A 40 15.18 2.54 -9.01
CA LYS A 40 14.45 1.47 -9.69
C LYS A 40 13.46 0.81 -8.73
N GLN A 41 13.90 0.41 -7.53
CA GLN A 41 13.03 -0.20 -6.52
C GLN A 41 11.84 0.69 -6.18
N LEU A 42 12.05 2.01 -6.01
CA LEU A 42 10.97 2.97 -5.79
C LEU A 42 9.96 2.99 -6.95
N SER A 43 10.46 3.03 -8.19
CA SER A 43 9.63 3.07 -9.40
C SER A 43 8.82 1.78 -9.59
N ASP A 44 9.45 0.63 -9.35
CA ASP A 44 8.82 -0.69 -9.43
C ASP A 44 7.75 -0.83 -8.34
N THR A 45 8.07 -0.42 -7.11
CA THR A 45 7.14 -0.42 -5.96
C THR A 45 5.93 0.48 -6.21
N HIS A 46 6.16 1.69 -6.72
CA HIS A 46 5.09 2.63 -7.07
C HIS A 46 4.17 2.09 -8.17
N SER A 47 4.75 1.52 -9.22
CA SER A 47 3.99 0.90 -10.32
C SER A 47 3.13 -0.27 -9.82
N ALA A 48 3.67 -1.10 -8.93
CA ALA A 48 2.93 -2.20 -8.31
C ALA A 48 1.80 -1.70 -7.38
N ALA A 49 2.02 -0.63 -6.62
CA ALA A 49 0.98 -0.01 -5.79
C ALA A 49 -0.20 0.50 -6.64
N ARG A 50 0.11 1.20 -7.74
CA ARG A 50 -0.89 1.66 -8.70
C ARG A 50 -1.69 0.50 -9.30
N TYR A 51 -1.01 -0.59 -9.64
CA TYR A 51 -1.66 -1.79 -10.16
C TYR A 51 -2.57 -2.46 -9.13
N ALA A 52 -2.13 -2.57 -7.86
CA ALA A 52 -2.94 -3.11 -6.79
C ALA A 52 -4.23 -2.29 -6.57
N LEU A 53 -4.12 -0.95 -6.56
CA LEU A 53 -5.28 -0.07 -6.47
C LEU A 53 -6.26 -0.25 -7.64
N TRP A 54 -5.74 -0.31 -8.87
CA TRP A 54 -6.57 -0.57 -10.05
C TRP A 54 -7.30 -1.91 -9.94
N LYS A 55 -6.62 -2.99 -9.52
CA LYS A 55 -7.22 -4.32 -9.35
C LYS A 55 -8.28 -4.38 -8.26
N VAL A 56 -8.07 -3.74 -7.11
CA VAL A 56 -9.08 -3.69 -6.05
C VAL A 56 -10.28 -2.84 -6.48
N GLY A 57 -10.08 -1.79 -7.28
CA GLY A 57 -11.16 -1.02 -7.89
C GLY A 57 -12.06 -1.81 -8.85
N GLN A 58 -11.59 -2.95 -9.38
CA GLN A 58 -12.39 -3.85 -10.22
C GLN A 58 -13.24 -4.86 -9.41
N GLN A 59 -13.11 -4.93 -8.08
CA GLN A 59 -13.98 -5.79 -7.28
C GLN A 59 -15.41 -5.22 -7.25
N VAL A 60 -16.34 -5.90 -7.93
CA VAL A 60 -17.75 -5.49 -8.02
C VAL A 60 -18.54 -5.81 -6.74
N ARG A 61 -18.07 -6.71 -5.87
CA ARG A 61 -18.64 -6.99 -4.54
C ARG A 61 -17.53 -7.39 -3.55
N PRO A 62 -17.52 -6.87 -2.32
CA PRO A 62 -16.69 -7.40 -1.26
C PRO A 62 -17.31 -8.72 -0.82
N ASP A 63 -16.79 -9.84 -1.32
CA ASP A 63 -17.06 -11.12 -0.70
C ASP A 63 -16.42 -11.08 0.69
N GLY A 64 -17.27 -11.00 1.72
CA GLY A 64 -16.91 -10.89 3.14
C GLY A 64 -16.23 -12.14 3.70
N SER A 65 -15.28 -12.70 2.96
CA SER A 65 -14.43 -13.79 3.41
C SER A 65 -13.31 -13.21 4.29
N GLY A 66 -13.20 -13.72 5.52
CA GLY A 66 -12.28 -13.20 6.55
C GLY A 66 -10.79 -13.30 6.21
N ALA A 67 -10.41 -13.92 5.08
CA ALA A 67 -9.03 -14.02 4.63
C ALA A 67 -8.38 -12.65 4.33
N GLY A 68 -9.16 -11.65 3.92
CA GLY A 68 -8.66 -10.29 3.68
C GLY A 68 -8.47 -9.45 4.96
N ALA A 69 -9.04 -9.86 6.09
CA ALA A 69 -9.05 -9.03 7.31
C ALA A 69 -7.65 -8.95 7.97
N ALA A 70 -6.90 -10.05 8.00
CA ALA A 70 -5.55 -10.07 8.57
C ALA A 70 -4.57 -9.26 7.70
N ALA A 71 -4.53 -9.51 6.39
CA ALA A 71 -3.68 -8.76 5.46
C ALA A 71 -4.06 -7.27 5.40
N SER A 72 -5.34 -6.92 5.55
CA SER A 72 -5.77 -5.51 5.64
C SER A 72 -5.30 -4.84 6.93
N GLN A 73 -5.30 -5.57 8.06
CA GLN A 73 -4.77 -5.09 9.33
C GLN A 73 -3.24 -4.88 9.25
N ASP A 74 -2.52 -5.84 8.65
CA ASP A 74 -1.08 -5.75 8.45
C ASP A 74 -0.72 -4.59 7.52
N LEU A 75 -1.48 -4.40 6.43
CA LEU A 75 -1.31 -3.27 5.52
C LEU A 75 -1.52 -1.93 6.24
N LYS A 76 -2.52 -1.84 7.10
CA LYS A 76 -2.76 -0.64 7.92
C LYS A 76 -1.58 -0.34 8.85
N ILE A 77 -1.00 -1.36 9.48
CA ILE A 77 0.19 -1.20 10.33
C ILE A 77 1.38 -0.72 9.48
N ALA A 78 1.58 -1.30 8.29
CA ALA A 78 2.63 -0.88 7.36
C ALA A 78 2.44 0.58 6.91
N ASN A 79 1.20 0.99 6.59
CA ASN A 79 0.87 2.39 6.24
C ASN A 79 1.21 3.37 7.39
N MET A 80 0.89 3.02 8.64
CA MET A 80 1.26 3.84 9.80
C MET A 80 2.79 3.97 9.96
N GLN A 81 3.52 2.87 9.73
CA GLN A 81 4.98 2.87 9.80
C GLN A 81 5.61 3.66 8.65
N LEU A 82 5.07 3.57 7.42
CA LEU A 82 5.50 4.36 6.27
C LEU A 82 5.32 5.85 6.53
N ASN A 83 4.16 6.26 7.00
CA ASN A 83 3.86 7.66 7.32
C ASN A 83 4.80 8.19 8.43
N THR A 84 5.12 7.36 9.42
CA THR A 84 6.09 7.71 10.47
C THR A 84 7.51 7.89 9.90
N ARG A 85 7.92 7.02 8.98
CA ARG A 85 9.23 7.11 8.32
C ARG A 85 9.33 8.27 7.33
N LEU A 86 8.25 8.62 6.64
CA LEU A 86 8.21 9.80 5.76
C LEU A 86 8.47 11.09 6.55
N LYS A 87 7.90 11.20 7.76
CA LYS A 87 8.11 12.38 8.62
C LYS A 87 9.54 12.50 9.12
N ASN A 88 10.27 11.39 9.24
CA ASN A 88 11.64 11.32 9.72
C ASN A 88 12.48 10.46 8.77
N LEU A 89 12.63 10.91 7.52
CA LEU A 89 13.26 10.14 6.46
C LEU A 89 14.78 10.17 6.60
N GLU A 90 15.29 9.30 7.49
CA GLU A 90 16.73 9.13 7.77
C GLU A 90 17.35 7.99 6.98
N ASP A 91 16.59 6.91 6.76
CA ASP A 91 17.04 5.70 6.06
C ASP A 91 16.08 5.36 4.91
N ILE A 92 16.48 5.77 3.71
CA ILE A 92 15.72 5.50 2.47
C ILE A 92 15.67 4.00 2.15
N GLY A 93 16.71 3.22 2.50
CA GLY A 93 16.71 1.77 2.26
C GLY A 93 15.63 1.08 3.10
N ALA A 94 15.58 1.39 4.39
CA ALA A 94 14.55 0.86 5.29
C ALA A 94 13.14 1.32 4.89
N PHE A 95 12.99 2.55 4.38
CA PHE A 95 11.71 3.01 3.82
C PHE A 95 11.30 2.17 2.60
N LEU A 96 12.19 1.95 1.63
CA LEU A 96 11.90 1.20 0.42
C LEU A 96 11.54 -0.26 0.71
N SER A 97 12.25 -0.93 1.63
CA SER A 97 11.91 -2.29 2.06
C SER A 97 10.51 -2.38 2.69
N LEU A 98 10.13 -1.39 3.51
CA LEU A 98 8.80 -1.34 4.10
C LEU A 98 7.72 -1.04 3.04
N ALA A 99 8.02 -0.15 2.10
CA ALA A 99 7.11 0.18 1.00
C ALA A 99 6.82 -1.05 0.12
N GLU A 100 7.86 -1.81 -0.19
CA GLU A 100 7.74 -3.06 -0.93
C GLU A 100 6.87 -4.10 -0.18
N GLU A 101 7.05 -4.26 1.13
CA GLU A 101 6.18 -5.12 1.95
C GLU A 101 4.72 -4.64 1.93
N ALA A 102 4.49 -3.34 2.15
CA ALA A 102 3.15 -2.77 2.09
C ALA A 102 2.48 -3.03 0.73
N VAL A 103 3.22 -2.86 -0.37
CA VAL A 103 2.69 -3.12 -1.71
C VAL A 103 2.46 -4.62 -1.97
N ARG A 104 3.28 -5.51 -1.42
CA ARG A 104 3.02 -6.96 -1.45
C ARG A 104 1.73 -7.34 -0.71
N LEU A 105 1.50 -6.75 0.46
CA LEU A 105 0.24 -6.90 1.21
C LEU A 105 -0.95 -6.32 0.43
N ALA A 106 -0.80 -5.14 -0.17
CA ALA A 106 -1.84 -4.54 -1.02
C ALA A 106 -2.17 -5.42 -2.24
N THR A 107 -1.17 -6.06 -2.82
CA THR A 107 -1.35 -6.96 -3.97
C THR A 107 -2.02 -8.28 -3.58
N SER A 108 -1.73 -8.83 -2.39
CA SER A 108 -2.37 -10.06 -1.91
C SER A 108 -3.85 -9.86 -1.59
N LEU A 109 -4.23 -8.62 -1.26
CA LEU A 109 -5.61 -8.17 -1.07
C LEU A 109 -6.37 -7.94 -2.38
N ALA A 110 -5.65 -7.78 -3.49
CA ALA A 110 -6.25 -7.67 -4.81
C ALA A 110 -6.83 -9.02 -5.26
N PRO A 111 -7.95 -9.03 -6.00
CA PRO A 111 -8.55 -10.29 -6.46
C PRO A 111 -7.54 -11.04 -7.36
N PRO A 112 -7.50 -12.38 -7.33
CA PRO A 112 -6.63 -13.15 -8.24
C PRO A 112 -6.94 -12.78 -9.69
N SER A 113 -5.92 -12.71 -10.54
CA SER A 113 -6.12 -12.53 -11.98
C SER A 113 -6.95 -13.69 -12.53
N ALA A 114 -7.94 -13.39 -13.37
CA ALA A 114 -8.79 -14.42 -14.00
C ALA A 114 -8.05 -15.26 -15.06
N ASP A 115 -6.78 -14.97 -15.33
CA ASP A 115 -5.91 -15.76 -16.19
C ASP A 115 -5.03 -16.69 -15.33
N ALA A 116 -5.53 -17.92 -15.14
CA ALA A 116 -4.75 -19.10 -14.74
C ALA A 116 -5.29 -20.33 -15.48
#